data_AF-A0AA42ZA97-F1
#
_entry.id   AF-A0AA42ZA97-F1
#
_cell.length_a   1.000
_cell.length_b   1.000
_cell.length_c   1.000
_cell.angle_alpha   90.00
_cell.angle_beta   90.00
_cell.angle_gamma   90.00
#
_symmetry.space_group_name_H-M   'P 1'
#
loop_
_entity.id
_entity.type
_entity.pdbx_description
1 polymer ?
#
loop_
_entity_poly.entity_id
_entity_poly.type
_entity_poly.pdbx_seq_one_letter_code
_entity_poly.pdbx_strand_id
1 'polypeptide(L)'
;MYTGKVYRFVDMARWTRFETLLFLLIILLWVLGYYFMDLKWFRIPWTPMALIGTAVAFIIGFQNNAVYGRIWEARKIWGGIVNTSRTFGTFVQDMVSAEHAQENVSDAQLKEEVKVLTYRHIAWMTALRHAMRSKRNWETTSDHKTNQEWGIRPPEAKAELKDDLSPYLSAQDMDYVLTHDNHQTAVLYLQSH
;
A
#
# COMPACT_ATOMS: atom_id res chain seq x y z
N MET A 1 4.99 7.20 5.95
CA MET A 1 4.90 6.23 7.07
C MET A 1 5.96 6.65 8.07
N TYR A 2 5.63 6.93 9.33
CA TYR A 2 6.63 7.33 10.33
C TYR A 2 7.58 6.16 10.56
N THR A 3 8.84 6.31 10.17
CA THR A 3 9.89 5.28 10.24
C THR A 3 10.77 5.43 11.49
N GLY A 4 10.35 6.24 12.46
CA GLY A 4 11.09 6.45 13.70
C GLY A 4 11.16 5.17 14.54
N LYS A 5 12.34 4.89 15.12
CA LYS A 5 12.60 3.71 15.97
C LYS A 5 11.71 3.61 17.21
N VAL A 6 11.15 4.72 17.69
CA VAL A 6 10.30 4.78 18.89
C VAL A 6 9.21 5.82 18.67
N TYR A 7 7.95 5.43 18.81
CA TYR A 7 6.83 6.37 18.90
C TYR A 7 6.88 7.05 20.27
N ARG A 8 7.23 8.33 20.31
CA ARG A 8 7.19 9.08 21.57
C ARG A 8 5.73 9.36 21.93
N PHE A 9 5.42 9.28 23.22
CA PHE A 9 4.08 9.60 23.72
C PHE A 9 3.60 11.00 23.27
N VAL A 10 4.52 11.97 23.23
CA VAL A 10 4.22 13.34 22.77
C VAL A 10 3.79 13.38 21.29
N ASP A 11 4.43 12.58 20.44
CA ASP A 11 4.08 12.53 19.01
C ASP A 11 2.69 11.92 18.82
N MET A 12 2.38 10.86 19.59
CA MET A 12 1.05 10.24 19.60
C MET A 12 -0.02 11.22 20.09
N ALA A 13 0.22 11.89 21.22
CA ALA A 13 -0.71 12.88 21.76
C ALA A 13 -0.95 14.06 20.79
N ARG A 14 0.10 14.51 20.10
CA ARG A 14 -0.01 15.55 19.08
C ARG A 14 -0.77 15.08 17.85
N TRP A 15 -0.60 13.82 17.45
CA TRP A 15 -1.30 13.21 16.33
C TRP A 15 -2.80 13.03 16.64
N THR A 16 -3.17 12.56 17.83
CA THR A 16 -4.58 12.34 18.21
C THR A 16 -5.31 13.59 18.72
N ARG A 17 -4.62 14.74 18.83
CA ARG A 17 -5.14 15.93 19.54
C ARG A 17 -6.55 16.38 19.13
N PHE A 18 -6.88 16.35 17.83
CA PHE A 18 -8.17 16.81 17.35
C PHE A 18 -9.31 15.91 17.87
N GLU A 19 -9.14 14.60 17.76
CA GLU A 19 -10.11 13.62 18.24
C GLU A 19 -10.18 13.60 19.76
N THR A 20 -9.03 13.66 20.44
CA THR A 20 -8.98 13.69 21.91
C THR A 20 -9.70 14.92 22.45
N LEU A 21 -9.47 16.11 21.88
CA LEU A 21 -10.16 17.34 22.29
C LEU A 21 -11.66 17.29 21.98
N LEU A 22 -12.05 16.73 20.82
CA LEU A 22 -13.46 16.56 20.46
C LEU A 22 -14.18 15.66 21.47
N PHE A 23 -13.62 14.49 21.80
CA PHE A 23 -14.23 13.58 22.76
C PHE A 23 -14.26 14.18 24.18
N LEU A 24 -13.20 14.87 24.61
CA LEU A 24 -13.19 15.57 25.89
C LEU A 24 -14.27 16.65 25.95
N LEU A 25 -14.47 17.41 24.88
CA LEU A 25 -15.51 18.42 24.80
C LEU A 25 -16.90 17.78 24.87
N ILE A 26 -17.13 16.68 24.14
CA ILE A 26 -18.40 15.93 24.20
C ILE A 26 -18.67 15.45 25.63
N ILE A 27 -17.69 14.80 26.27
CA ILE A 27 -17.82 14.31 27.65
C ILE A 27 -18.11 15.48 28.61
N LEU A 28 -17.38 16.58 28.48
CA LEU A 28 -17.55 17.76 29.31
C LEU A 28 -18.96 18.33 29.18
N LEU A 29 -19.47 18.50 27.96
CA LEU A 29 -20.83 18.99 27.71
C LEU A 29 -21.89 18.07 28.34
N TRP A 30 -21.74 16.75 28.21
CA TRP A 30 -22.65 15.78 28.83
C TRP A 30 -22.63 15.87 30.37
N VAL A 31 -21.46 15.95 30.98
CA VAL A 31 -21.31 16.05 32.45
C VAL A 31 -21.90 17.37 32.96
N LEU A 32 -21.62 18.49 32.28
CA LEU A 32 -22.18 19.80 32.62
C LEU A 32 -23.71 19.79 32.48
N GLY A 33 -24.23 19.26 31.36
CA GLY A 33 -25.68 19.11 31.16
C GLY A 33 -26.31 18.30 32.29
N TYR A 34 -25.75 17.12 32.60
CA TYR A 34 -26.22 16.25 33.67
C TYR A 34 -26.28 16.95 35.04
N TYR A 35 -25.25 17.73 35.38
CA TYR A 35 -25.17 18.44 36.66
C TYR A 35 -26.09 19.67 36.73
N PHE A 36 -26.06 20.55 35.72
CA PHE A 36 -26.77 21.83 35.76
C PHE A 36 -28.27 21.72 35.45
N MET A 37 -28.69 20.73 34.67
CA MET A 37 -30.11 20.52 34.31
C MET A 37 -30.80 19.45 35.19
N ASP A 38 -30.14 19.00 36.26
CA ASP A 38 -30.64 17.99 37.22
C ASP A 38 -31.22 16.73 36.55
N LEU A 39 -30.53 16.20 35.53
CA LEU A 39 -30.95 15.01 34.77
C LEU A 39 -30.80 13.69 35.55
N LYS A 40 -30.88 13.71 36.89
CA LYS A 40 -30.76 12.51 37.74
C LYS A 40 -31.84 11.45 37.46
N TRP A 41 -32.95 11.86 36.84
CA TRP A 41 -34.03 10.99 36.38
C TRP A 41 -33.63 10.18 35.13
N PHE A 42 -32.70 10.69 34.33
CA PHE A 42 -32.20 10.05 33.12
C PHE A 42 -31.06 9.08 33.46
N ARG A 43 -31.41 7.90 33.97
CA ARG A 43 -30.45 6.83 34.28
C ARG A 43 -30.47 5.79 33.18
N ILE A 44 -29.33 5.61 32.52
CA ILE A 44 -29.16 4.53 31.56
C ILE A 44 -28.92 3.22 32.33
N PRO A 45 -29.76 2.19 32.17
CA PRO A 45 -29.55 0.91 32.82
C PRO A 45 -28.27 0.24 32.33
N TRP A 46 -27.56 -0.42 33.24
CA TRP A 46 -26.30 -1.11 32.92
C TRP A 46 -26.49 -2.30 31.96
N THR A 47 -27.61 -3.03 32.10
CA THR A 47 -27.83 -4.28 31.35
C THR A 47 -27.82 -4.10 29.83
N PRO A 48 -28.56 -3.14 29.23
CA PRO A 48 -28.47 -2.87 27.79
C PRO A 48 -27.07 -2.44 27.34
N MET A 49 -26.35 -1.66 28.16
CA MET A 49 -24.98 -1.22 27.85
C MET A 49 -24.02 -2.41 27.79
N ALA A 50 -24.08 -3.33 28.76
CA ALA A 50 -23.27 -4.53 28.78
C ALA A 50 -23.58 -5.46 27.60
N LEU A 51 -24.86 -5.60 27.24
CA LEU A 51 -25.28 -6.39 26.09
C LEU A 51 -24.75 -5.81 24.77
N ILE A 52 -24.90 -4.49 24.56
CA ILE A 52 -24.38 -3.80 23.38
C ILE A 52 -22.86 -3.92 23.31
N GLY A 53 -22.15 -3.67 24.42
CA GLY A 53 -20.70 -3.79 24.48
C GLY A 53 -20.20 -5.20 24.13
N THR A 54 -20.90 -6.22 24.62
CA THR A 54 -20.59 -7.62 24.30
C THR A 54 -20.81 -7.91 22.81
N ALA A 55 -21.94 -7.49 22.24
CA ALA A 55 -22.22 -7.66 20.81
C ALA A 55 -21.17 -6.97 19.92
N VAL A 56 -20.80 -5.72 20.26
CA VAL A 56 -19.77 -4.96 19.55
C VAL A 56 -18.40 -5.65 19.65
N ALA A 57 -18.02 -6.14 20.83
CA ALA A 57 -16.76 -6.86 21.02
C ALA A 57 -16.66 -8.12 20.16
N PHE A 58 -17.76 -8.89 20.06
CA PHE A 58 -17.81 -10.05 19.17
C PHE A 58 -17.67 -9.65 17.70
N ILE A 59 -18.41 -8.64 17.24
CA ILE A 59 -18.34 -8.16 15.85
C ILE A 59 -16.92 -7.72 15.50
N ILE A 60 -16.29 -6.92 16.37
CA ILE A 60 -14.90 -6.47 16.18
C ILE A 60 -13.94 -7.66 16.16
N GLY A 61 -14.15 -8.67 17.03
CA GLY A 61 -13.34 -9.89 17.03
C GLY A 61 -13.37 -10.62 15.69
N PHE A 62 -14.56 -10.80 15.10
CA PHE A 62 -14.69 -11.41 13.77
C PHE A 62 -14.10 -10.55 12.66
N GLN A 63 -14.33 -9.23 12.68
CA GLN A 63 -13.76 -8.30 11.70
C GLN A 63 -12.23 -8.29 11.75
N ASN A 64 -11.64 -8.26 12.94
CA ASN A 64 -10.20 -8.29 13.13
C ASN A 64 -9.57 -9.56 12.58
N ASN A 65 -10.21 -10.72 12.81
CA ASN A 65 -9.74 -11.98 12.26
C ASN A 65 -9.74 -11.96 10.72
N ALA A 66 -10.83 -11.47 10.11
CA ALA A 66 -10.94 -11.36 8.66
C ALA A 66 -9.88 -10.39 8.06
N VAL A 67 -9.69 -9.22 8.67
CA VAL A 67 -8.68 -8.25 8.24
C VAL A 67 -7.26 -8.82 8.37
N TYR A 68 -6.97 -9.52 9.48
CA TYR A 68 -5.69 -10.19 9.66
C TYR A 68 -5.43 -11.23 8.56
N GLY A 69 -6.44 -12.03 8.20
CA GLY A 69 -6.37 -12.97 7.08
C GLY A 69 -5.99 -12.29 5.75
N ARG A 70 -6.62 -11.16 5.42
CA ARG A 70 -6.33 -10.38 4.21
C ARG A 70 -4.90 -9.82 4.20
N ILE A 71 -4.43 -9.28 5.33
CA ILE A 71 -3.06 -8.77 5.45
C ILE A 71 -2.05 -9.92 5.26
N TRP A 72 -2.34 -11.09 5.84
CA TRP A 72 -1.49 -12.27 5.68
C TRP A 72 -1.48 -12.78 4.23
N GLU A 73 -2.63 -12.77 3.55
CA GLU A 73 -2.72 -13.09 2.13
C GLU A 73 -1.88 -12.16 1.26
N ALA A 74 -2.00 -10.84 1.44
CA ALA A 74 -1.19 -9.85 0.72
C ALA A 74 0.31 -10.08 0.95
N ARG A 75 0.71 -10.39 2.20
CA ARG A 75 2.10 -10.75 2.53
C ARG A 75 2.58 -12.01 1.78
N LYS A 76 1.75 -13.05 1.70
CA LYS A 76 2.08 -14.29 0.97
C LYS A 76 2.25 -14.02 -0.53
N ILE A 77 1.34 -13.25 -1.14
CA ILE A 77 1.41 -12.88 -2.55
C ILE A 77 2.70 -12.10 -2.83
N TRP A 78 3.02 -11.09 -2.01
CA TRP A 78 4.25 -10.33 -2.17
C TRP A 78 5.52 -11.19 -1.97
N GLY A 79 5.48 -12.11 -1.00
CA GLY A 79 6.55 -13.10 -0.81
C GLY A 79 6.71 -14.04 -2.01
N GLY A 80 5.61 -14.46 -2.62
CA GLY A 80 5.60 -15.22 -3.88
C GLY A 80 6.25 -14.45 -5.02
N ILE A 81 5.83 -13.20 -5.22
CA ILE A 81 6.43 -12.30 -6.23
C ILE A 81 7.94 -12.18 -6.04
N VAL A 82 8.42 -11.95 -4.81
CA VAL A 82 9.86 -11.84 -4.53
C VAL A 82 10.61 -13.13 -4.88
N ASN A 83 10.07 -14.29 -4.50
CA ASN A 83 10.72 -15.57 -4.78
C ASN A 83 10.75 -15.87 -6.29
N THR A 84 9.61 -15.74 -6.97
CA THR A 84 9.52 -15.93 -8.42
C THR A 84 10.40 -14.95 -9.18
N SER A 85 10.52 -13.70 -8.72
CA SER A 85 11.42 -12.71 -9.31
C SER A 85 12.89 -13.13 -9.24
N ARG A 86 13.32 -13.77 -8.13
CA ARG A 86 14.69 -14.29 -8.01
C ARG A 86 14.92 -15.46 -8.96
N THR A 87 13.98 -16.40 -9.00
CA THR A 87 14.05 -17.53 -9.94
C THR A 87 14.09 -17.06 -11.38
N PHE A 88 13.27 -16.07 -11.74
CA PHE A 88 13.31 -15.42 -13.05
C PHE A 88 14.69 -14.84 -13.34
N GLY A 89 15.28 -14.08 -12.40
CA GLY A 89 16.63 -13.53 -12.58
C GLY A 89 17.70 -14.59 -12.79
N THR A 90 17.66 -15.71 -12.05
CA THR A 90 18.58 -16.83 -12.26
C THR A 90 18.39 -17.47 -13.64
N PHE A 91 17.14 -17.72 -14.05
CA PHE A 91 16.87 -18.29 -15.37
C PHE A 91 17.28 -17.37 -16.52
N VAL A 92 17.06 -16.06 -16.40
CA VAL A 92 17.51 -15.11 -17.43
C VAL A 92 19.03 -15.11 -17.55
N GLN A 93 19.77 -15.24 -16.43
CA GLN A 93 21.24 -15.29 -16.46
C GLN A 93 21.79 -16.61 -17.02
N ASP A 94 21.18 -17.74 -16.67
CA ASP A 94 21.73 -19.06 -16.99
C ASP A 94 21.19 -19.65 -18.30
N MET A 95 19.94 -19.33 -18.68
CA MET A 95 19.27 -19.95 -19.83
C MET A 95 19.33 -19.11 -21.12
N VAL A 96 19.61 -17.81 -21.04
CA VAL A 96 19.81 -16.98 -22.23
C VAL A 96 21.25 -17.18 -22.72
N SER A 97 21.44 -18.19 -23.58
CA SER A 97 22.75 -18.57 -24.13
C SER A 97 22.72 -18.67 -25.67
N ALA A 98 23.89 -18.58 -26.30
CA ALA A 98 24.03 -18.77 -27.74
C ALA A 98 24.19 -20.26 -28.15
N GLU A 99 23.99 -21.21 -27.24
CA GLU A 99 24.22 -22.65 -27.51
C GLU A 99 23.36 -23.20 -28.66
N HIS A 100 22.18 -22.62 -28.85
CA HIS A 100 21.24 -22.99 -29.93
C HIS A 100 20.93 -21.82 -30.87
N ALA A 101 21.75 -20.77 -30.87
CA ALA A 101 21.56 -19.64 -31.76
C ALA A 101 21.88 -20.04 -33.21
N GLN A 102 20.99 -19.66 -34.15
CA GLN A 102 21.22 -19.87 -35.59
C GLN A 102 22.30 -18.93 -36.15
N GLU A 103 22.52 -17.80 -35.49
CA GLU A 103 23.50 -16.79 -35.85
C GLU A 103 24.59 -16.69 -34.78
N ASN A 104 25.80 -16.26 -35.17
CA ASN A 104 26.87 -15.99 -34.22
C ASN A 104 26.53 -14.71 -33.43
N VAL A 105 26.00 -14.89 -32.22
CA VAL A 105 25.73 -13.80 -31.28
C VAL A 105 26.95 -13.59 -30.40
N SER A 106 27.38 -12.33 -30.26
CA SER A 106 28.46 -11.99 -29.35
C SER A 106 28.02 -12.01 -27.87
N ASP A 107 28.94 -12.30 -26.96
CA ASP A 107 28.68 -12.23 -25.51
C ASP A 107 28.16 -10.86 -25.06
N ALA A 108 28.53 -9.79 -25.76
CA ALA A 108 28.07 -8.43 -25.48
C ALA A 108 26.57 -8.26 -25.82
N GLN A 109 26.11 -8.83 -26.94
CA GLN A 109 24.70 -8.82 -27.33
C GLN A 109 23.86 -9.64 -26.36
N LEU A 110 24.31 -10.85 -25.98
CA LEU A 110 23.61 -11.67 -24.98
C LEU A 110 23.44 -10.93 -23.65
N LYS A 111 24.50 -10.27 -23.16
CA LYS A 111 24.44 -9.50 -21.91
C LYS A 111 23.47 -8.32 -22.00
N GLU A 112 23.35 -7.68 -23.16
CA GLU A 112 22.37 -6.60 -23.33
C GLU A 112 20.93 -7.15 -23.30
N GLU A 113 20.65 -8.30 -23.93
CA GLU A 113 19.33 -8.95 -23.86
C GLU A 113 18.95 -9.35 -22.43
N VAL A 114 19.87 -9.97 -21.68
CA VAL A 114 19.69 -10.30 -20.27
C VAL A 114 19.38 -9.05 -19.44
N LYS A 115 20.09 -7.94 -19.72
CA LYS A 115 19.86 -6.66 -19.05
C LYS A 115 18.49 -6.08 -19.40
N VAL A 116 18.05 -6.14 -20.67
CA VAL A 116 16.72 -5.69 -21.10
C VAL A 116 15.62 -6.47 -20.38
N LEU A 117 15.70 -7.80 -20.35
CA LEU A 117 14.72 -8.63 -19.63
C LEU A 117 14.69 -8.33 -18.12
N THR A 118 15.86 -8.16 -17.51
CA THR A 118 15.98 -7.79 -16.10
C THR A 118 15.37 -6.42 -15.82
N TYR A 119 15.63 -5.43 -16.68
CA TYR A 119 15.12 -4.06 -16.52
C TYR A 119 13.61 -3.99 -16.74
N ARG A 120 13.08 -4.73 -17.72
CA ARG A 120 11.62 -4.91 -17.91
C ARG A 120 10.96 -5.53 -16.67
N HIS A 121 11.64 -6.45 -15.98
CA HIS A 121 11.13 -7.00 -14.72
C HIS A 121 11.12 -5.98 -13.57
N ILE A 122 12.14 -5.14 -13.49
CA ILE A 122 12.16 -4.03 -12.53
C ILE A 122 11.08 -2.99 -12.88
N ALA A 123 10.89 -2.69 -14.16
CA ALA A 123 9.84 -1.81 -14.65
C ALA A 123 8.45 -2.35 -14.28
N TRP A 124 8.21 -3.66 -14.40
CA TRP A 124 6.96 -4.29 -13.98
C TRP A 124 6.70 -4.07 -12.49
N MET A 125 7.71 -4.29 -11.65
CA MET A 125 7.61 -4.04 -10.20
C MET A 125 7.31 -2.56 -9.89
N THR A 126 7.92 -1.63 -10.63
CA THR A 126 7.67 -0.19 -10.50
C THR A 126 6.25 0.18 -10.92
N ALA A 127 5.77 -0.34 -12.05
CA ALA A 127 4.38 -0.15 -12.48
C ALA A 127 3.40 -0.73 -11.46
N LEU A 128 3.68 -1.91 -10.91
CA LEU A 128 2.83 -2.54 -9.89
C LEU A 128 2.80 -1.72 -8.59
N ARG A 129 3.95 -1.17 -8.18
CA ARG A 129 4.09 -0.26 -7.04
C ARG A 129 3.16 0.95 -7.18
N HIS A 130 3.11 1.55 -8.37
CA HIS A 130 2.23 2.68 -8.71
C HIS A 130 0.74 2.29 -8.70
N ALA A 131 0.35 1.19 -9.33
CA ALA A 131 -1.05 0.73 -9.33
C ALA A 131 -1.59 0.42 -7.94
N MET A 132 -0.77 -0.17 -7.07
CA MET A 132 -1.18 -0.46 -5.69
C MET A 132 -1.27 0.79 -4.81
N ARG A 133 -0.62 1.89 -5.21
CA ARG A 133 -0.60 3.17 -4.47
C ARG A 133 -1.49 4.25 -5.10
N SER A 134 -2.18 3.94 -6.20
CA SER A 134 -3.15 4.84 -6.81
C SER A 134 -4.30 5.10 -5.85
N LYS A 135 -4.63 6.37 -5.60
CA LYS A 135 -5.74 6.74 -4.72
C LYS A 135 -7.05 6.14 -5.25
N ARG A 136 -7.82 5.50 -4.37
CA ARG A 136 -9.18 5.03 -4.67
C ARG A 136 -10.22 5.98 -4.07
N ASN A 137 -11.40 6.04 -4.68
CA ASN A 137 -12.46 6.97 -4.25
C ASN A 137 -12.94 6.72 -2.81
N TRP A 138 -12.83 5.48 -2.31
CA TRP A 138 -13.20 5.10 -0.95
C TRP A 138 -12.07 5.29 0.07
N GLU A 139 -10.87 5.68 -0.34
CA GLU A 139 -9.73 5.87 0.56
C GLU A 139 -9.76 7.26 1.19
N THR A 140 -10.05 7.31 2.50
CA THR A 140 -10.12 8.56 3.26
C THR A 140 -8.85 8.86 4.05
N THR A 141 -7.92 7.90 4.15
CA THR A 141 -6.70 8.01 4.97
C THR A 141 -5.86 9.22 4.58
N SER A 142 -5.72 9.51 3.28
CA SER A 142 -4.94 10.66 2.77
C SER A 142 -5.65 12.00 2.96
N ASP A 143 -6.97 11.99 3.17
CA ASP A 143 -7.80 13.19 3.32
C ASP A 143 -7.98 13.58 4.80
N HIS A 144 -7.54 12.72 5.73
CA HIS A 144 -7.60 12.99 7.16
C HIS A 144 -6.67 14.15 7.56
N LYS A 145 -7.20 15.15 8.28
CA LYS A 145 -6.50 16.39 8.68
C LYS A 145 -5.11 16.12 9.28
N THR A 146 -5.03 15.18 10.21
CA THR A 146 -3.77 14.82 10.86
C THR A 146 -2.76 14.22 9.88
N ASN A 147 -3.18 13.37 8.95
CA ASN A 147 -2.26 12.72 8.01
C ASN A 147 -1.71 13.71 6.98
N GLN A 148 -2.47 14.76 6.65
CA GLN A 148 -2.03 15.86 5.81
C GLN A 148 -0.95 16.71 6.51
N GLU A 149 -1.15 17.07 7.79
CA GLU A 149 -0.18 17.83 8.59
C GLU A 149 1.15 17.09 8.71
N TRP A 150 1.11 15.77 8.91
CA TRP A 150 2.30 14.94 9.06
C TRP A 150 2.92 14.51 7.73
N GLY A 151 2.37 14.95 6.59
CA GLY A 151 2.94 14.68 5.27
C GLY A 151 3.04 13.19 4.92
N ILE A 152 2.14 12.34 5.47
CA ILE A 152 2.16 10.89 5.26
C ILE A 152 1.59 10.59 3.88
N ARG A 153 2.35 10.88 2.84
CA ARG A 153 2.02 10.57 1.44
C ARG A 153 3.08 9.66 0.82
N PRO A 154 2.67 8.68 0.00
CA PRO A 154 3.63 7.92 -0.78
C PRO A 154 4.38 8.83 -1.78
N PRO A 155 5.64 8.54 -2.12
CA PRO A 155 6.38 9.27 -3.17
C PRO A 155 5.62 9.35 -4.51
N GLU A 156 4.88 8.30 -4.85
CA GLU A 156 4.04 8.16 -6.05
C GLU A 156 2.85 9.14 -6.08
N ALA A 157 2.58 9.85 -4.97
CA ALA A 157 1.64 10.97 -4.99
C ALA A 157 2.21 12.22 -5.69
N LYS A 158 3.53 12.26 -5.95
CA LYS A 158 4.22 13.37 -6.62
C LYS A 158 4.96 12.90 -7.88
N ALA A 159 5.57 11.72 -7.84
CA ALA A 159 6.28 11.16 -8.98
C ALA A 159 5.30 10.62 -10.01
N GLU A 160 5.51 10.95 -11.29
CA GLU A 160 4.74 10.35 -12.38
C GLU A 160 5.28 8.95 -12.71
N LEU A 161 4.39 8.06 -13.15
CA LEU A 161 4.77 6.71 -13.55
C LEU A 161 5.84 6.72 -14.66
N LYS A 162 5.71 7.63 -15.63
CA LYS A 162 6.64 7.78 -16.75
C LYS A 162 8.06 8.07 -16.29
N ASP A 163 8.22 8.97 -15.33
CA ASP A 163 9.53 9.36 -14.79
C ASP A 163 10.22 8.18 -14.11
N ASP A 164 9.47 7.44 -13.30
CA ASP A 164 9.97 6.26 -12.58
C ASP A 164 10.26 5.06 -13.49
N LEU A 165 9.64 4.98 -14.66
CA LEU A 165 9.87 3.93 -15.66
C LEU A 165 11.01 4.27 -16.64
N SER A 166 11.31 5.56 -16.83
CA SER A 166 12.30 6.04 -17.79
C SER A 166 13.71 5.43 -17.68
N PRO A 167 14.22 5.03 -16.49
CA PRO A 167 15.55 4.41 -16.40
C PRO A 167 15.57 2.96 -16.88
N TYR A 168 14.42 2.32 -17.02
CA TYR A 168 14.29 0.87 -17.24
C TYR A 168 13.78 0.50 -18.63
N LEU A 169 13.00 1.37 -19.28
CA LEU A 169 12.37 1.09 -20.56
C LEU A 169 12.95 1.96 -21.68
N SER A 170 13.02 1.38 -22.88
CA SER A 170 13.32 2.13 -24.10
C SER A 170 12.14 3.07 -24.44
N ALA A 171 12.37 4.05 -25.31
CA ALA A 171 11.31 4.96 -25.76
C ALA A 171 10.15 4.20 -26.44
N GLN A 172 10.46 3.14 -27.19
CA GLN A 172 9.47 2.29 -27.86
C GLN A 172 8.65 1.48 -26.85
N ASP A 173 9.30 0.85 -25.88
CA ASP A 173 8.64 0.08 -24.83
C ASP A 173 7.76 0.99 -23.96
N MET A 174 8.25 2.21 -23.66
CA MET A 174 7.49 3.21 -22.91
C MET A 174 6.20 3.60 -23.65
N ASP A 175 6.28 3.86 -24.95
CA ASP A 175 5.09 4.21 -25.75
C ASP A 175 4.06 3.09 -25.73
N TYR A 176 4.50 1.83 -25.94
CA TYR A 176 3.63 0.66 -25.84
C TYR A 176 2.97 0.52 -24.46
N VAL A 177 3.71 0.78 -23.37
CA VAL A 177 3.16 0.68 -22.02
C VAL A 177 2.09 1.76 -21.80
N LEU A 178 2.36 3.00 -22.19
CA LEU A 178 1.46 4.14 -21.97
C LEU A 178 0.19 4.10 -22.83
N THR A 179 0.15 3.32 -23.92
CA THR A 179 -1.07 3.14 -24.71
C THR A 179 -2.11 2.23 -24.05
N HIS A 180 -1.74 1.49 -23.00
CA HIS A 180 -2.61 0.52 -22.33
C HIS A 180 -3.06 1.00 -20.96
N ASP A 181 -4.34 0.80 -20.61
CA ASP A 181 -4.85 1.17 -19.27
C ASP A 181 -4.16 0.39 -18.12
N ASN A 182 -3.82 -0.88 -18.38
CA ASN A 182 -3.13 -1.74 -17.43
C ASN A 182 -1.62 -1.77 -17.73
N HIS A 183 -0.94 -0.72 -17.29
CA HIS A 183 0.50 -0.55 -17.46
C HIS A 183 1.30 -1.74 -16.91
N GLN A 184 0.87 -2.36 -15.81
CA GLN A 184 1.59 -3.49 -15.19
C GLN A 184 1.59 -4.69 -16.12
N THR A 185 0.42 -5.05 -16.62
CA THR A 185 0.29 -6.20 -17.52
C THR A 185 0.97 -5.91 -18.86
N ALA A 186 0.91 -4.67 -19.37
CA ALA A 186 1.64 -4.27 -20.57
C ALA A 186 3.17 -4.48 -20.42
N VAL A 187 3.77 -4.05 -19.30
CA VAL A 187 5.20 -4.29 -19.05
C VAL A 187 5.52 -5.77 -18.92
N LEU A 188 4.61 -6.57 -18.34
CA LEU A 188 4.80 -8.02 -18.22
C LEU A 188 4.81 -8.69 -19.60
N TYR A 189 3.96 -8.24 -20.53
CA TYR A 189 3.94 -8.78 -21.90
C TYR A 189 5.21 -8.49 -22.67
N LEU A 190 5.90 -7.37 -22.40
CA LEU A 190 7.22 -7.09 -22.97
C LEU A 190 8.31 -8.12 -22.58
N GLN A 191 8.05 -8.99 -21.61
CA GLN A 191 8.98 -10.08 -21.24
C GLN A 191 8.76 -11.37 -22.04
N SER A 192 7.66 -11.44 -22.79
CA SER A 192 7.18 -12.64 -23.48
C SER A 192 7.17 -12.50 -25.01
N HIS A 193 7.40 -11.29 -25.52
CA HIS A 193 7.21 -10.94 -26.92
C HIS A 193 8.37 -10.13 -27.47
#